data_AF-A0A520A6S0-F1
#
_entry.id   AF-A0A520A6S0-F1
#
_cell.length_a   1.000
_cell.length_b   1.000
_cell.length_c   1.000
_cell.angle_alpha   90.00
_cell.angle_beta   90.00
_cell.angle_gamma   90.00
#
_symmetry.space_group_name_H-M   'P 1'
#
loop_
_entity.id
_entity.type
_entity.pdbx_description
1 polymer ?
#
loop_
_entity_poly.entity_id
_entity_poly.type
_entity_poly.pdbx_seq_one_letter_code
_entity_poly.pdbx_strand_id
1 'polypeptide(L)'
;NPSSGLAQQLKTYLTSGGSVVIFPDLDSDIKVYNSFLVALSLPQIQNLNKTASKVDQIDLQHPIFKTVFEEIPKNLDLPTVNRYYDFAENNASNKENIMSLPGGKLFFSKYGIGSGQVYLSATGLNANDGNFARHPVFVPLMYRLTLNSGLDDALYYNLGNDRALASKQLALGKNQTLKLTAKNFEIIPEVRQAGGKTLIYTADQIKLPGFYNLNLADSLIGVYSFNIGRTESDMHYLSKTELDELAEKSNLKIYDTDKDAVKLIAGSNKIGQTLWKLCLILSLIFIAAEILLIRFFNNPKKTI
;
A
#
# COMPACT_ATOMS: atom_id res chain seq x y z
N ASN A 1 37.20 6.53 -17.25
CA ASN A 1 36.45 7.02 -18.43
C ASN A 1 35.47 5.99 -18.97
N PRO A 2 34.16 6.28 -19.01
CA PRO A 2 33.15 5.39 -19.58
C PRO A 2 33.25 5.29 -21.11
N SER A 3 32.96 4.12 -21.68
CA SER A 3 33.00 3.89 -23.13
C SER A 3 31.67 4.20 -23.81
N SER A 4 31.69 4.48 -25.12
CA SER A 4 30.48 4.67 -25.92
C SER A 4 29.62 3.39 -25.99
N GLY A 5 30.26 2.21 -26.03
CA GLY A 5 29.56 0.93 -26.00
C GLY A 5 28.78 0.72 -24.69
N LEU A 6 29.35 1.12 -23.55
CA LEU A 6 28.66 1.09 -22.26
C LEU A 6 27.46 2.03 -22.25
N ALA A 7 27.63 3.25 -22.78
CA ALA A 7 26.53 4.23 -22.87
C ALA A 7 25.34 3.65 -23.65
N GLN A 8 25.59 2.98 -24.77
CA GLN A 8 24.54 2.38 -25.60
C GLN A 8 23.82 1.23 -24.88
N GLN A 9 24.56 0.34 -24.22
CA GLN A 9 23.97 -0.77 -23.46
C GLN A 9 23.15 -0.28 -22.27
N LEU A 10 23.65 0.71 -21.53
CA LEU A 10 22.90 1.33 -20.43
C LEU A 10 21.65 2.03 -20.94
N LYS A 11 21.71 2.70 -22.10
CA LYS A 11 20.53 3.30 -22.72
C LYS A 11 19.46 2.25 -23.02
N THR A 12 19.84 1.11 -23.60
CA THR A 12 18.91 -0.01 -23.83
C THR A 12 18.31 -0.51 -22.52
N TYR A 13 19.13 -0.75 -21.49
CA TYR A 13 18.66 -1.19 -20.17
C TYR A 13 17.68 -0.19 -19.53
N LEU A 14 17.97 1.11 -19.60
CA LEU A 14 17.09 2.17 -19.10
C LEU A 14 15.76 2.22 -19.87
N THR A 15 15.80 2.10 -21.21
CA THR A 15 14.56 2.06 -22.01
C THR A 15 13.70 0.82 -21.77
N SER A 16 14.24 -0.21 -21.13
CA SER A 16 13.51 -1.41 -20.70
C SER A 16 13.02 -1.34 -19.24
N GLY A 17 13.12 -0.18 -18.58
CA GLY A 17 12.66 0.02 -17.20
C GLY A 17 13.74 -0.19 -16.14
N GLY A 18 15.00 -0.30 -16.54
CA GLY A 18 16.12 -0.44 -15.63
C GLY A 18 16.36 0.79 -14.77
N SER A 19 17.03 0.60 -13.64
CA SER A 19 17.49 1.70 -12.77
C SER A 19 19.00 1.71 -12.68
N VAL A 20 19.62 2.88 -12.89
CA VAL A 20 21.07 3.05 -12.86
C VAL A 20 21.43 4.16 -11.88
N VAL A 21 22.46 3.95 -11.07
CA VAL A 21 23.07 5.01 -10.26
C VAL A 21 24.48 5.31 -10.78
N ILE A 22 24.79 6.59 -10.91
CA ILE A 22 26.06 7.09 -11.45
C ILE A 22 26.76 7.90 -10.36
N PHE A 23 27.89 7.37 -9.90
CA PHE A 23 28.86 8.10 -9.09
C PHE A 23 30.05 8.44 -10.00
N PRO A 24 30.26 9.72 -10.34
CA PRO A 24 31.35 10.10 -11.22
C PRO A 24 32.72 9.86 -10.58
N ASP A 25 33.67 9.43 -11.39
CA ASP A 25 35.08 9.52 -11.06
C ASP A 25 35.56 10.94 -11.42
N LEU A 26 35.87 11.75 -10.40
CA LEU A 26 36.22 13.16 -10.55
C LEU A 26 37.61 13.41 -11.16
N ASP A 27 38.40 12.35 -11.37
CA ASP A 27 39.69 12.39 -12.07
C ASP A 27 39.56 12.05 -13.57
N SER A 28 38.32 11.77 -14.04
CA SER A 28 38.01 11.50 -15.45
C SER A 28 38.17 12.71 -16.36
N ASP A 29 38.39 12.46 -17.66
CA ASP A 29 38.32 13.49 -18.69
C ASP A 29 36.87 13.97 -18.86
N ILE A 30 36.63 15.26 -18.59
CA ILE A 30 35.29 15.88 -18.63
C ILE A 30 34.66 15.77 -20.03
N LYS A 31 35.44 15.88 -21.12
CA LYS A 31 34.90 15.78 -22.48
C LYS A 31 34.37 14.38 -22.75
N VAL A 32 35.15 13.36 -22.39
CA VAL A 32 34.75 11.95 -22.53
C VAL A 32 33.52 11.64 -21.67
N TYR A 33 33.50 12.14 -20.43
CA TYR A 33 32.38 11.94 -19.52
C TYR A 33 31.11 12.64 -20.01
N ASN A 34 31.23 13.85 -20.57
CA ASN A 34 30.11 14.57 -21.18
C ASN A 34 29.53 13.83 -22.39
N SER A 35 30.36 13.20 -23.22
CA SER A 35 29.85 12.34 -24.31
C SER A 35 29.00 11.18 -23.78
N PHE A 36 29.42 10.57 -22.67
CA PHE A 36 28.65 9.51 -21.99
C PHE A 36 27.32 10.02 -21.41
N LEU A 37 27.34 11.16 -20.69
CA LEU A 37 26.14 11.75 -20.09
C LEU A 37 25.12 12.16 -21.17
N VAL A 38 25.56 12.80 -22.25
CA VAL A 38 24.69 13.21 -23.37
C VAL A 38 24.06 12.00 -24.05
N ALA A 39 24.81 10.91 -24.24
CA ALA A 39 24.26 9.68 -24.83
C ALA A 39 23.10 9.09 -24.00
N LEU A 40 23.16 9.27 -22.67
CA LEU A 40 22.13 8.89 -21.70
C LEU A 40 21.06 9.96 -21.47
N SER A 41 21.11 11.09 -22.20
CA SER A 41 20.19 12.23 -22.03
C SER A 41 20.25 12.87 -20.62
N LEU A 42 21.45 12.92 -20.04
CA LEU A 42 21.77 13.56 -18.75
C LEU A 42 22.43 14.93 -18.96
N PRO A 43 22.42 15.82 -17.95
CA PRO A 43 23.08 17.12 -18.07
C PRO A 43 24.59 16.98 -18.21
N GLN A 44 25.20 17.93 -18.92
CA GLN A 44 26.65 17.98 -19.08
C GLN A 44 27.32 18.60 -17.86
N ILE A 45 28.51 18.14 -17.53
CA ILE A 45 29.42 18.75 -16.56
C ILE A 45 29.92 20.08 -17.15
N GLN A 46 29.74 21.17 -16.41
CA GLN A 46 30.32 22.48 -16.72
C GLN A 46 31.75 22.58 -16.22
N ASN A 47 31.99 22.23 -14.96
CA ASN A 47 33.30 22.34 -14.32
C ASN A 47 33.45 21.40 -13.12
N LEU A 48 34.70 21.10 -12.77
CA LEU A 48 35.05 20.47 -11.49
C LEU A 48 35.27 21.55 -10.44
N ASN A 49 34.48 21.51 -9.38
CA ASN A 49 34.67 22.34 -8.20
C ASN A 49 35.53 21.58 -7.17
N LYS A 50 36.45 22.30 -6.51
CA LYS A 50 37.35 21.77 -5.46
C LYS A 50 37.20 22.51 -4.13
N THR A 51 36.16 23.34 -4.02
CA THR A 51 35.84 24.06 -2.80
C THR A 51 34.94 23.19 -1.93
N ALA A 52 35.30 23.03 -0.66
CA ALA A 52 34.49 22.27 0.27
C ALA A 52 33.09 22.91 0.45
N SER A 53 32.07 22.07 0.49
CA SER A 53 30.67 22.46 0.64
C SER A 53 29.90 21.39 1.41
N LYS A 54 28.68 21.72 1.84
CA LYS A 54 27.77 20.81 2.55
C LYS A 54 26.42 20.84 1.85
N VAL A 55 25.80 19.67 1.69
CA VAL A 55 24.42 19.56 1.21
C VAL A 55 23.51 20.32 2.17
N ASP A 56 22.68 21.22 1.65
CA ASP A 56 21.84 22.11 2.45
C ASP A 56 20.34 21.81 2.32
N GLN A 57 19.95 21.08 1.26
CA GLN A 57 18.56 20.69 1.02
C GLN A 57 18.45 19.21 0.72
N ILE A 58 17.37 18.61 1.24
CA ILE A 58 16.94 17.24 0.98
C ILE A 58 15.42 17.25 0.77
N ASP A 59 14.94 16.56 -0.26
CA ASP A 59 13.51 16.44 -0.51
C ASP A 59 12.94 15.26 0.26
N LEU A 60 12.52 15.49 1.51
CA LEU A 60 11.94 14.45 2.38
C LEU A 60 10.57 13.94 1.89
N GLN A 61 9.91 14.66 0.96
CA GLN A 61 8.65 14.20 0.36
C GLN A 61 8.90 13.23 -0.79
N HIS A 62 10.13 13.19 -1.33
CA HIS A 62 10.48 12.26 -2.39
C HIS A 62 10.26 10.81 -1.94
N PRO A 63 9.64 9.94 -2.77
CA PRO A 63 9.32 8.55 -2.41
C PRO A 63 10.50 7.73 -1.89
N ILE A 64 11.72 8.09 -2.28
CA ILE A 64 12.95 7.44 -1.82
C ILE A 64 13.18 7.58 -0.31
N PHE A 65 12.67 8.65 0.31
CA PHE A 65 12.81 8.90 1.75
C PHE A 65 11.53 8.61 2.53
N LYS A 66 10.45 8.21 1.84
CA LYS A 66 9.23 7.74 2.49
C LYS A 66 9.58 6.57 3.41
N THR A 67 9.26 6.67 4.69
CA THR A 67 9.57 5.67 5.74
C THR A 67 11.07 5.42 5.99
N VAL A 68 11.96 6.34 5.60
CA VAL A 68 13.39 6.29 6.00
C VAL A 68 13.62 6.97 7.34
N PHE A 69 12.88 8.04 7.62
CA PHE A 69 12.96 8.80 8.85
C PHE A 69 11.71 8.53 9.69
N GLU A 70 11.89 8.07 10.94
CA GLU A 70 10.79 7.96 11.91
C GLU A 70 10.37 9.34 12.40
N GLU A 71 11.36 10.19 12.71
CA GLU A 71 11.17 11.61 13.03
C GLU A 71 12.22 12.44 12.29
N ILE A 72 11.80 13.60 11.76
CA ILE A 72 12.69 14.53 11.08
C ILE A 72 13.28 15.48 12.12
N PRO A 73 14.59 15.40 12.45
CA PRO A 73 15.21 16.28 13.43
C PRO A 73 15.23 17.73 12.92
N LYS A 74 15.11 18.70 13.83
CA LYS A 74 15.20 20.14 13.49
C LYS A 74 16.52 20.52 12.81
N ASN A 75 17.60 19.84 13.17
CA ASN A 75 18.93 20.01 12.57
C ASN A 75 19.32 18.69 11.91
N LEU A 76 19.02 18.56 10.63
CA LEU A 76 19.41 17.38 9.87
C LEU A 76 20.90 17.44 9.53
N ASP A 77 21.65 16.40 9.89
CA ASP A 77 23.01 16.26 9.41
C ASP A 77 23.00 15.72 7.97
N LEU A 78 23.80 16.35 7.12
CA LEU A 78 23.80 16.14 5.68
C LEU A 78 25.24 15.97 5.17
N PRO A 79 25.46 15.25 4.05
CA PRO A 79 26.79 14.98 3.54
C PRO A 79 27.59 16.24 3.23
N THR A 80 28.91 16.15 3.38
CA THR A 80 29.88 17.15 2.95
C THR A 80 30.64 16.66 1.71
N VAL A 81 31.01 17.62 0.86
CA VAL A 81 31.78 17.42 -0.35
C VAL A 81 33.02 18.29 -0.32
N ASN A 82 34.13 17.77 -0.83
CA ASN A 82 35.37 18.50 -1.06
C ASN A 82 35.58 18.75 -2.56
N ARG A 83 35.11 17.82 -3.39
CA ARG A 83 35.17 17.89 -4.85
C ARG A 83 33.83 17.43 -5.43
N TYR A 84 33.34 18.15 -6.43
CA TYR A 84 32.09 17.79 -7.11
C TYR A 84 32.02 18.45 -8.49
N TYR A 85 31.21 17.89 -9.39
CA TYR A 85 30.89 18.48 -10.67
C TYR A 85 29.70 19.44 -10.56
N ASP A 86 29.87 20.63 -11.13
CA ASP A 86 28.75 21.52 -11.46
C ASP A 86 28.18 21.09 -12.83
N PHE A 87 26.86 21.00 -12.95
CA PHE A 87 26.19 20.59 -14.19
C PHE A 87 25.48 21.75 -14.87
N ALA A 88 25.32 21.65 -16.18
CA ALA A 88 24.45 22.50 -16.96
C ALA A 88 22.99 22.15 -16.67
N GLU A 89 22.45 22.85 -15.67
CA GLU A 89 21.06 22.80 -15.26
C GLU A 89 20.15 23.28 -16.39
N ASN A 90 19.56 22.32 -17.11
CA ASN A 90 18.43 22.56 -17.97
C ASN A 90 17.18 22.17 -17.18
N ASN A 91 16.12 23.01 -17.21
CA ASN A 91 14.81 22.67 -16.65
C ASN A 91 14.18 21.53 -17.46
N ALA A 92 14.66 20.32 -17.24
CA ALA A 92 14.16 19.12 -17.86
C ALA A 92 12.97 18.63 -17.03
N SER A 93 11.82 18.45 -17.67
CA SER A 93 10.57 18.02 -17.02
C SER A 93 10.66 16.63 -16.35
N ASN A 94 11.74 15.89 -16.60
CA ASN A 94 12.00 14.55 -16.09
C ASN A 94 13.03 14.50 -14.94
N LYS A 95 13.41 15.66 -14.37
CA LYS A 95 14.36 15.76 -13.26
C LYS A 95 13.64 15.90 -11.91
N GLU A 96 14.02 15.07 -10.95
CA GLU A 96 13.59 15.16 -9.55
C GLU A 96 14.84 15.37 -8.68
N ASN A 97 14.90 16.49 -7.94
CA ASN A 97 16.00 16.77 -7.02
C ASN A 97 15.79 16.01 -5.71
N ILE A 98 16.76 15.19 -5.30
CA ILE A 98 16.69 14.40 -4.07
C ILE A 98 17.48 15.12 -2.97
N MET A 99 18.68 15.60 -3.31
CA MET A 99 19.53 16.42 -2.45
C MET A 99 20.23 17.48 -3.28
N SER A 100 20.43 18.66 -2.69
CA SER A 100 21.05 19.81 -3.37
C SER A 100 22.17 20.43 -2.54
N LEU A 101 23.13 21.02 -3.24
CA LEU A 101 24.15 21.90 -2.70
C LEU A 101 23.63 23.35 -2.62
N PRO A 102 24.32 24.23 -1.87
CA PRO A 102 23.94 25.63 -1.72
C PRO A 102 23.70 26.34 -3.05
N GLY A 103 22.62 27.12 -3.09
CA GLY A 103 22.14 27.76 -4.32
C GLY A 103 21.34 26.83 -5.23
N GLY A 104 20.82 25.71 -4.71
CA GLY A 104 19.95 24.79 -5.46
C GLY A 104 20.68 23.96 -6.52
N LYS A 105 22.01 23.86 -6.41
CA LYS A 105 22.85 23.08 -7.33
C LYS A 105 22.63 21.59 -7.10
N LEU A 106 22.70 20.77 -8.16
CA LEU A 106 22.58 19.32 -8.04
C LEU A 106 23.65 18.73 -7.11
N PHE A 107 23.21 17.93 -6.13
CA PHE A 107 24.07 17.00 -5.42
C PHE A 107 23.73 15.54 -5.78
N PHE A 108 22.45 15.19 -5.70
CA PHE A 108 21.93 13.89 -6.06
C PHE A 108 20.52 14.06 -6.63
N SER A 109 20.32 13.68 -7.89
CA SER A 109 19.03 13.84 -8.58
C SER A 109 18.68 12.61 -9.40
N LYS A 110 17.38 12.41 -9.58
CA LYS A 110 16.79 11.37 -10.42
C LYS A 110 16.38 11.97 -11.76
N TYR A 111 16.60 11.20 -12.82
CA TYR A 111 16.22 11.51 -14.19
C TYR A 111 15.41 10.36 -14.78
N GLY A 112 14.19 10.62 -15.24
CA GLY A 112 13.39 9.62 -15.96
C GLY A 112 13.86 9.49 -17.41
N ILE A 113 14.33 8.30 -17.82
CA ILE A 113 14.81 8.01 -19.17
C ILE A 113 13.99 6.87 -19.78
N GLY A 114 13.05 7.21 -20.67
CA GLY A 114 12.10 6.24 -21.20
C GLY A 114 11.19 5.71 -20.10
N SER A 115 11.30 4.42 -19.80
CA SER A 115 10.61 3.75 -18.70
C SER A 115 11.47 3.50 -17.47
N GLY A 116 12.78 3.75 -17.59
CA GLY A 116 13.74 3.60 -16.52
C GLY A 116 14.09 4.92 -15.85
N GLN A 117 15.06 4.84 -14.95
CA GLN A 117 15.49 5.97 -14.13
C GLN A 117 17.00 5.96 -13.92
N VAL A 118 17.60 7.14 -13.97
CA VAL A 118 19.01 7.34 -13.66
C VAL A 118 19.14 8.24 -12.45
N TYR A 119 19.92 7.83 -11.47
CA TYR A 119 20.32 8.64 -10.33
C TYR A 119 21.74 9.14 -10.56
N LEU A 120 21.92 10.46 -10.57
CA LEU A 120 23.20 11.10 -10.84
C LEU A 120 23.68 11.80 -9.58
N SER A 121 24.87 11.46 -9.12
CA SER A 121 25.58 12.20 -8.08
C SER A 121 26.53 13.23 -8.69
N ALA A 122 26.70 14.36 -8.00
CA ALA A 122 27.71 15.35 -8.32
C ALA A 122 29.11 14.99 -7.85
N THR A 123 29.25 14.03 -6.93
CA THR A 123 30.53 13.65 -6.34
C THR A 123 30.79 12.16 -6.46
N GLY A 124 32.05 11.77 -6.39
CA GLY A 124 32.46 10.37 -6.31
C GLY A 124 32.25 9.78 -4.92
N LEU A 125 32.58 8.49 -4.77
CA LEU A 125 32.52 7.80 -3.48
C LEU A 125 33.88 7.76 -2.75
N ASN A 126 34.92 8.37 -3.34
CA ASN A 126 36.24 8.41 -2.72
C ASN A 126 36.26 9.36 -1.52
N ALA A 127 37.04 9.02 -0.50
CA ALA A 127 37.19 9.85 0.70
C ALA A 127 37.79 11.24 0.41
N ASN A 128 38.50 11.38 -0.71
CA ASN A 128 39.04 12.66 -1.17
C ASN A 128 37.95 13.60 -1.71
N ASP A 129 36.84 13.04 -2.19
CA ASP A 129 35.78 13.80 -2.85
C ASP A 129 34.72 14.28 -1.86
N GLY A 130 34.59 13.61 -0.72
CA GLY A 130 33.69 13.99 0.37
C GLY A 130 33.45 12.87 1.37
N ASN A 131 32.44 13.03 2.22
CA ASN A 131 32.05 12.00 3.18
C ASN A 131 30.82 11.18 2.74
N PHE A 132 30.29 11.40 1.53
CA PHE A 132 28.99 10.84 1.12
C PHE A 132 28.89 9.33 1.31
N ALA A 133 29.89 8.56 0.86
CA ALA A 133 29.93 7.10 1.00
C ALA A 133 29.94 6.61 2.46
N ARG A 134 30.39 7.45 3.40
CA ARG A 134 30.48 7.15 4.85
C ARG A 134 29.37 7.79 5.66
N HIS A 135 28.59 8.69 5.05
CA HIS A 135 27.53 9.40 5.73
C HIS A 135 26.36 8.46 6.03
N PRO A 136 25.69 8.56 7.20
CA PRO A 136 24.58 7.67 7.56
C PRO A 136 23.44 7.60 6.54
N VAL A 137 23.24 8.66 5.75
CA VAL A 137 22.21 8.70 4.69
C VAL A 137 22.47 7.74 3.52
N PHE A 138 23.73 7.34 3.31
CA PHE A 138 24.13 6.57 2.13
C PHE A 138 23.49 5.18 2.09
N VAL A 139 23.54 4.44 3.20
CA VAL A 139 23.01 3.07 3.26
C VAL A 139 21.49 3.04 3.05
N PRO A 140 20.68 3.84 3.77
CA PRO A 140 19.24 3.91 3.51
C PRO A 140 18.90 4.36 2.09
N LEU A 141 19.66 5.32 1.54
CA LEU A 141 19.47 5.77 0.16
C LEU A 141 19.70 4.63 -0.82
N MET A 142 20.84 3.92 -0.74
CA MET A 142 21.14 2.80 -1.63
C MET A 142 20.12 1.67 -1.50
N TYR A 143 19.71 1.33 -0.27
CA TYR A 143 18.69 0.32 -0.02
C TYR A 143 17.35 0.70 -0.69
N ARG A 144 16.94 1.96 -0.57
CA ARG A 144 15.72 2.47 -1.21
C ARG A 144 15.83 2.53 -2.72
N LEU A 145 17.00 2.85 -3.28
CA LEU A 145 17.23 2.77 -4.72
C LEU A 145 17.06 1.35 -5.23
N THR A 146 17.55 0.35 -4.48
CA THR A 146 17.41 -1.06 -4.86
C THR A 146 15.98 -1.57 -4.71
N LEU A 147 15.23 -1.12 -3.70
CA LEU A 147 13.81 -1.49 -3.57
C LEU A 147 12.93 -0.81 -4.63
N ASN A 148 13.20 0.47 -4.91
CA ASN A 148 12.46 1.24 -5.91
C ASN A 148 12.94 0.99 -7.35
N SER A 149 13.97 0.16 -7.57
CA SER A 149 14.42 -0.22 -8.91
C SER A 149 13.60 -1.34 -9.52
N GLY A 150 12.79 -2.03 -8.70
CA GLY A 150 11.81 -3.02 -9.14
C GLY A 150 10.52 -2.37 -9.62
N LEU A 151 9.75 -3.15 -10.37
CA LEU A 151 8.34 -2.81 -10.59
C LEU A 151 7.61 -2.94 -9.26
N ASP A 152 6.97 -1.86 -8.85
CA ASP A 152 6.04 -1.81 -7.73
C ASP A 152 4.78 -2.61 -8.12
N ASP A 153 4.92 -3.94 -8.17
CA ASP A 153 3.81 -4.86 -8.42
C ASP A 153 3.04 -4.96 -7.10
N ALA A 154 1.78 -4.50 -7.12
CA ALA A 154 0.93 -4.60 -5.95
C ALA A 154 0.76 -6.08 -5.56
N LEU A 155 0.99 -6.40 -4.29
CA LEU A 155 0.84 -7.77 -3.78
C LEU A 155 -0.59 -8.31 -3.97
N TYR A 156 -1.56 -7.41 -3.92
CA TYR A 156 -2.97 -7.67 -4.16
C TYR A 156 -3.71 -6.42 -4.61
N TYR A 157 -4.88 -6.63 -5.18
CA TYR A 157 -5.82 -5.61 -5.62
C TYR A 157 -7.15 -5.75 -4.88
N ASN A 158 -7.87 -4.66 -4.67
CA ASN A 158 -9.21 -4.66 -4.09
C ASN A 158 -10.27 -4.57 -5.18
N LEU A 159 -11.31 -5.40 -5.08
CA LEU A 159 -12.47 -5.35 -5.97
C LEU A 159 -13.12 -3.95 -5.93
N GLY A 160 -13.40 -3.37 -7.11
CA GLY A 160 -14.14 -2.12 -7.27
C GLY A 160 -13.37 -0.82 -6.98
N ASN A 161 -12.13 -0.89 -6.47
CA ASN A 161 -11.33 0.31 -6.15
C ASN A 161 -10.12 0.50 -7.08
N ASP A 162 -9.50 -0.59 -7.55
CA ASP A 162 -8.26 -0.49 -8.31
C ASP A 162 -8.50 -0.41 -9.82
N ARG A 163 -8.00 0.66 -10.44
CA ARG A 163 -8.36 1.03 -11.83
C ARG A 163 -7.57 0.31 -12.90
N ALA A 164 -6.36 -0.20 -12.60
CA ALA A 164 -5.54 -0.92 -13.56
C ALA A 164 -4.54 -1.87 -12.87
N LEU A 165 -4.40 -3.09 -13.40
CA LEU A 165 -3.33 -4.00 -13.02
C LEU A 165 -2.07 -3.63 -13.77
N ALA A 166 -0.90 -3.83 -13.15
CA ALA A 166 0.39 -3.54 -13.76
C ALA A 166 1.16 -4.83 -14.03
N SER A 167 1.89 -4.86 -15.14
CA SER A 167 2.85 -5.90 -15.49
C SER A 167 4.13 -5.25 -16.03
N LYS A 168 5.23 -6.01 -15.99
CA LYS A 168 6.40 -5.82 -16.89
C LYS A 168 5.92 -5.56 -18.31
N GLN A 169 6.67 -4.74 -19.06
CA GLN A 169 6.37 -4.47 -20.46
C GLN A 169 6.30 -5.79 -21.26
N LEU A 170 5.13 -6.08 -21.81
CA LEU A 170 4.89 -7.23 -22.65
C LEU A 170 4.98 -6.81 -24.12
N ALA A 171 5.80 -7.51 -24.89
CA ALA A 171 5.85 -7.35 -26.33
C ALA A 171 4.68 -8.15 -26.95
N LEU A 172 3.56 -7.46 -27.20
CA LEU A 172 2.39 -8.06 -27.83
C LEU A 172 2.54 -8.03 -29.36
N GLY A 173 2.54 -9.20 -30.00
CA GLY A 173 2.45 -9.30 -31.45
C GLY A 173 1.08 -8.86 -31.99
N LYS A 174 0.98 -8.52 -33.28
CA LYS A 174 -0.25 -8.00 -33.92
C LYS A 174 -1.51 -8.86 -33.72
N ASN A 175 -1.38 -10.15 -33.42
CA ASN A 175 -2.48 -11.09 -33.20
C ASN A 175 -2.45 -11.77 -31.83
N GLN A 176 -1.67 -11.26 -30.87
CA GLN A 176 -1.61 -11.84 -29.54
C GLN A 176 -2.49 -11.05 -28.58
N THR A 177 -3.42 -11.74 -27.91
CA THR A 177 -4.28 -11.16 -26.88
C THR A 177 -3.91 -11.71 -25.52
N LEU A 178 -3.98 -10.85 -24.50
CA LEU A 178 -3.90 -11.28 -23.12
C LEU A 178 -5.26 -11.84 -22.70
N LYS A 179 -5.23 -12.89 -21.90
CA LYS A 179 -6.41 -13.47 -21.26
C LYS A 179 -6.19 -13.51 -19.77
N LEU A 180 -7.16 -13.03 -19.03
CA LEU A 180 -7.19 -13.19 -17.58
C LEU A 180 -8.18 -14.30 -17.24
N THR A 181 -7.71 -15.35 -16.57
CA THR A 181 -8.48 -16.58 -16.32
C THR A 181 -8.51 -16.96 -14.85
N ALA A 182 -9.66 -17.46 -14.41
CA ALA A 182 -9.87 -18.12 -13.12
C ALA A 182 -10.86 -19.27 -13.29
N LYS A 183 -11.14 -20.04 -12.23
CA LYS A 183 -11.87 -21.33 -12.29
C LYS A 183 -13.11 -21.32 -13.22
N ASN A 184 -13.96 -20.29 -13.12
CA ASN A 184 -15.17 -20.11 -13.94
C ASN A 184 -15.25 -18.70 -14.53
N PHE A 185 -14.13 -18.10 -14.89
CA PHE A 185 -14.07 -16.71 -15.36
C PHE A 185 -12.96 -16.53 -16.39
N GLU A 186 -13.28 -15.90 -17.50
CA GLU A 186 -12.33 -15.52 -18.54
C GLU A 186 -12.71 -14.14 -19.08
N ILE A 187 -11.71 -13.27 -19.23
CA ILE A 187 -11.84 -11.95 -19.83
C ILE A 187 -10.60 -11.66 -20.69
N ILE A 188 -10.82 -10.93 -21.78
CA ILE A 188 -9.77 -10.27 -22.55
C ILE A 188 -9.72 -8.80 -22.11
N PRO A 189 -8.77 -8.41 -21.25
CA PRO A 189 -8.69 -7.05 -20.75
C PRO A 189 -8.20 -6.06 -21.82
N GLU A 190 -8.52 -4.78 -21.65
CA GLU A 190 -7.90 -3.72 -22.44
C GLU A 190 -6.46 -3.52 -21.95
N VAL A 191 -5.52 -3.39 -22.89
CA VAL A 191 -4.10 -3.27 -22.59
C VAL A 191 -3.55 -1.97 -23.13
N ARG A 192 -2.84 -1.22 -22.28
CA ARG A 192 -2.13 0.01 -22.67
C ARG A 192 -0.67 -0.09 -22.26
N GLN A 193 0.21 0.39 -23.13
CA GLN A 193 1.63 0.53 -22.81
C GLN A 193 1.89 1.95 -22.32
N ALA A 194 2.34 2.10 -21.08
CA ALA A 194 2.64 3.41 -20.48
C ALA A 194 3.82 3.30 -19.53
N GLY A 195 4.82 4.19 -19.68
CA GLY A 195 5.99 4.22 -18.78
C GLY A 195 6.78 2.91 -18.71
N GLY A 196 6.83 2.14 -19.82
CA GLY A 196 7.40 0.78 -19.90
C GLY A 196 6.80 -0.22 -18.93
N LYS A 197 5.53 -0.02 -18.59
CA LYS A 197 4.66 -1.02 -17.98
C LYS A 197 3.55 -1.33 -18.96
N THR A 198 3.03 -2.55 -18.85
CA THR A 198 1.79 -2.93 -19.49
C THR A 198 0.68 -2.77 -18.46
N LEU A 199 -0.19 -1.78 -18.69
CA LEU A 199 -1.38 -1.53 -17.88
C LEU A 199 -2.54 -2.35 -18.43
N ILE A 200 -3.19 -3.09 -17.54
CA ILE A 200 -4.24 -4.05 -17.87
C ILE A 200 -5.52 -3.59 -17.17
N TYR A 201 -6.51 -3.21 -17.97
CA TYR A 201 -7.79 -2.70 -17.50
C TYR A 201 -8.84 -3.78 -17.57
N THR A 202 -9.44 -4.09 -16.43
CA THR A 202 -10.42 -5.16 -16.26
C THR A 202 -11.87 -4.65 -16.27
N ALA A 203 -12.06 -3.32 -16.32
CA ALA A 203 -13.36 -2.65 -16.44
C ALA A 203 -14.43 -3.19 -15.47
N ASP A 204 -14.06 -3.42 -14.21
CA ASP A 204 -14.93 -3.92 -13.13
C ASP A 204 -15.63 -5.26 -13.41
N GLN A 205 -15.12 -6.04 -14.37
CA GLN A 205 -15.67 -7.37 -14.68
C GLN A 205 -15.29 -8.42 -13.64
N ILE A 206 -14.24 -8.16 -12.85
CA ILE A 206 -13.79 -9.03 -11.77
C ILE A 206 -14.64 -8.77 -10.54
N LYS A 207 -15.47 -9.75 -10.16
CA LYS A 207 -16.45 -9.64 -9.07
C LYS A 207 -16.20 -10.55 -7.88
N LEU A 208 -15.32 -11.52 -8.03
CA LEU A 208 -15.04 -12.51 -6.99
C LEU A 208 -13.59 -12.34 -6.52
N PRO A 209 -13.33 -12.47 -5.21
CA PRO A 209 -11.96 -12.52 -4.72
C PRO A 209 -11.29 -13.82 -5.16
N GLY A 210 -9.97 -13.78 -5.31
CA GLY A 210 -9.18 -14.95 -5.67
C GLY A 210 -7.98 -14.62 -6.55
N PHE A 211 -7.37 -15.67 -7.09
CA PHE A 211 -6.22 -15.57 -7.98
C PHE A 211 -6.65 -15.66 -9.43
N TYR A 212 -6.13 -14.75 -10.24
CA TYR A 212 -6.44 -14.59 -11.66
C TYR A 212 -5.15 -14.68 -12.46
N ASN A 213 -5.08 -15.68 -13.33
CA ASN A 213 -3.91 -15.96 -14.15
C ASN A 213 -3.94 -15.11 -15.41
N LEU A 214 -2.90 -14.31 -15.64
CA LEU A 214 -2.68 -13.59 -16.89
C LEU A 214 -1.89 -14.48 -17.84
N ASN A 215 -2.56 -14.93 -18.90
CA ASN A 215 -1.99 -15.77 -19.94
C ASN A 215 -1.78 -14.97 -21.23
N LEU A 216 -0.66 -15.20 -21.89
CA LEU A 216 -0.39 -14.79 -23.26
C LEU A 216 -0.34 -16.05 -24.12
N ALA A 217 -1.39 -16.27 -24.92
CA ALA A 217 -1.63 -17.56 -25.55
C ALA A 217 -1.58 -18.70 -24.50
N ASP A 218 -0.61 -19.62 -24.62
CA ASP A 218 -0.46 -20.79 -23.74
C ASP A 218 0.54 -20.56 -22.58
N SER A 219 1.13 -19.37 -22.46
CA SER A 219 2.12 -19.05 -21.43
C SER A 219 1.53 -18.24 -20.29
N LEU A 220 1.76 -18.67 -19.06
CA LEU A 220 1.42 -17.91 -17.84
C LEU A 220 2.45 -16.79 -17.64
N ILE A 221 1.99 -15.54 -17.72
CA ILE A 221 2.81 -14.34 -17.59
C ILE A 221 2.83 -13.82 -16.14
N GLY A 222 1.72 -13.94 -15.42
CA GLY A 222 1.61 -13.45 -14.05
C GLY A 222 0.32 -13.92 -13.38
N VAL A 223 0.28 -13.73 -12.06
CA VAL A 223 -0.88 -14.07 -11.23
C VAL A 223 -1.28 -12.83 -10.43
N TYR A 224 -2.51 -12.39 -10.59
CA TYR A 224 -3.07 -11.25 -9.88
C TYR A 224 -4.01 -11.73 -8.78
N SER A 225 -3.81 -11.24 -7.56
CA SER A 225 -4.68 -11.56 -6.44
C SER A 225 -5.69 -10.43 -6.20
N PHE A 226 -6.97 -10.78 -6.06
CA PHE A 226 -8.04 -9.85 -5.75
C PHE A 226 -8.63 -10.17 -4.38
N ASN A 227 -8.70 -9.16 -3.54
CA ASN A 227 -9.31 -9.18 -2.23
C ASN A 227 -10.58 -8.33 -2.23
N ILE A 228 -11.48 -8.63 -1.30
CA ILE A 228 -12.61 -7.73 -1.01
C ILE A 228 -12.05 -6.56 -0.22
N GLY A 229 -12.30 -5.34 -0.70
CA GLY A 229 -11.99 -4.13 0.06
C GLY A 229 -12.69 -4.20 1.41
N ARG A 230 -11.93 -4.21 2.49
CA ARG A 230 -12.48 -4.08 3.84
C ARG A 230 -12.81 -2.62 4.07
N THR A 231 -14.00 -2.19 3.64
CA THR A 231 -14.64 -1.08 4.33
C THR A 231 -14.95 -1.61 5.72
N GLU A 232 -14.23 -1.11 6.73
CA GLU A 232 -14.64 -1.35 8.11
C GLU A 232 -16.09 -0.93 8.30
N SER A 233 -16.77 -1.49 9.30
CA SER A 233 -18.12 -1.08 9.65
C SER A 233 -18.17 0.44 9.79
N ASP A 234 -19.18 1.06 9.18
CA ASP A 234 -19.43 2.47 9.37
C ASP A 234 -19.72 2.72 10.86
N MET A 235 -18.79 3.36 11.55
CA MET A 235 -18.91 3.70 12.98
C MET A 235 -19.68 5.01 13.20
N HIS A 236 -20.32 5.57 12.17
CA HIS A 236 -21.26 6.66 12.37
C HIS A 236 -22.55 6.09 12.99
N TYR A 237 -22.66 6.25 14.30
CA TYR A 237 -23.88 5.94 15.03
C TYR A 237 -24.89 7.07 14.85
N LEU A 238 -26.17 6.71 14.72
CA LEU A 238 -27.26 7.67 14.76
C LEU A 238 -27.25 8.41 16.10
N SER A 239 -27.44 9.73 16.03
CA SER A 239 -27.68 10.54 17.22
C SER A 239 -29.00 10.14 17.89
N LYS A 240 -29.15 10.51 19.17
CA LYS A 240 -30.37 10.22 19.94
C LYS A 240 -31.63 10.78 19.25
N THR A 241 -31.53 11.96 18.66
CA THR A 241 -32.63 12.61 17.94
C THR A 241 -33.04 11.84 16.68
N GLU A 242 -32.07 11.34 15.91
CA GLU A 242 -32.34 10.54 14.71
C GLU A 242 -32.93 9.16 15.06
N LEU A 243 -32.49 8.59 16.18
CA LEU A 243 -33.05 7.37 16.74
C LEU A 243 -34.52 7.55 17.15
N ASP A 244 -34.85 8.63 17.85
CA ASP A 244 -36.22 8.94 18.28
C ASP A 244 -37.17 9.12 17.07
N GLU A 245 -36.73 9.82 16.03
CA GLU A 245 -37.50 9.95 14.77
C GLU A 245 -37.74 8.62 14.06
N LEU A 246 -36.78 7.69 14.13
CA LEU A 246 -36.91 6.35 13.56
C LEU A 246 -37.90 5.49 14.35
N ALA A 247 -37.90 5.65 15.68
CA ALA A 247 -38.79 4.95 16.59
C ALA A 247 -40.26 5.29 16.35
N GLU A 248 -40.56 6.58 16.14
CA GLU A 248 -41.91 7.06 15.83
C GLU A 248 -42.47 6.48 14.53
N LYS A 249 -41.60 6.26 13.53
CA LYS A 249 -42.01 5.69 12.23
C LYS A 249 -42.20 4.18 12.26
N SER A 250 -41.61 3.47 13.23
CA SER A 250 -41.36 2.03 13.11
C SER A 250 -41.90 1.17 14.26
N ASN A 251 -42.70 1.73 15.18
CA ASN A 251 -43.15 1.04 16.42
C ASN A 251 -41.98 0.42 17.23
N LEU A 252 -40.78 1.00 17.13
CA LEU A 252 -39.62 0.53 17.85
C LEU A 252 -39.57 1.18 19.23
N LYS A 253 -39.20 0.42 20.26
CA LYS A 253 -38.94 0.95 21.60
C LYS A 253 -37.43 1.08 21.79
N ILE A 254 -36.97 2.32 21.91
CA ILE A 254 -35.57 2.63 22.19
C ILE A 254 -35.41 2.75 23.69
N TYR A 255 -34.40 2.07 24.23
CA TYR A 255 -34.10 2.06 25.65
C TYR A 255 -32.78 2.78 25.87
N ASP A 256 -32.81 3.72 26.81
CA ASP A 256 -31.60 4.43 27.24
C ASP A 256 -30.97 3.62 28.37
N THR A 257 -29.77 3.06 28.14
CA THR A 257 -29.12 2.17 29.11
C THR A 257 -28.93 2.85 30.47
N ASP A 258 -28.72 4.16 30.52
CA ASP A 258 -28.46 4.86 31.78
C ASP A 258 -29.75 5.10 32.59
N LYS A 259 -30.89 5.31 31.91
CA LYS A 259 -32.18 5.61 32.55
C LYS A 259 -33.07 4.39 32.74
N ASP A 260 -32.99 3.43 31.82
CA ASP A 260 -33.85 2.26 31.76
C ASP A 260 -33.14 0.96 32.19
N ALA A 261 -31.86 1.00 32.59
CA ALA A 261 -31.14 -0.16 33.12
C ALA A 261 -31.96 -0.93 34.17
N VAL A 262 -32.60 -0.21 35.10
CA VAL A 262 -33.42 -0.84 36.14
C VAL A 262 -34.66 -1.52 35.55
N LYS A 263 -35.30 -0.97 34.51
CA LYS A 263 -36.46 -1.59 33.84
C LYS A 263 -36.08 -2.77 32.94
N LEU A 264 -34.91 -2.71 32.32
CA LEU A 264 -34.34 -3.80 31.52
C LEU A 264 -33.91 -4.97 32.41
N ILE A 265 -33.27 -4.69 33.54
CA ILE A 265 -32.80 -5.69 34.52
C ILE A 265 -33.96 -6.26 35.35
N ALA A 266 -34.95 -5.43 35.72
CA ALA A 266 -36.10 -5.86 36.53
C ALA A 266 -37.09 -6.75 35.76
N GLY A 267 -36.88 -7.01 34.47
CA GLY A 267 -37.63 -8.02 33.74
C GLY A 267 -39.15 -7.79 33.71
N SER A 268 -39.62 -6.55 33.86
CA SER A 268 -41.05 -6.23 33.80
C SER A 268 -41.68 -6.50 32.43
N ASN A 269 -40.86 -6.76 31.41
CA ASN A 269 -41.27 -7.24 30.09
C ASN A 269 -40.93 -8.72 29.83
N LYS A 270 -40.63 -9.53 30.86
CA LYS A 270 -40.65 -10.99 30.70
C LYS A 270 -42.10 -11.43 30.45
N ILE A 271 -42.39 -11.58 29.18
CA ILE A 271 -43.45 -12.39 28.60
C ILE A 271 -43.46 -13.74 29.32
N GLY A 272 -44.47 -13.94 30.15
CA GLY A 272 -44.69 -15.18 30.90
C GLY A 272 -45.70 -14.91 31.99
N GLN A 273 -46.97 -15.21 31.73
CA GLN A 273 -48.02 -15.10 32.74
C GLN A 273 -47.58 -15.84 34.01
N THR A 274 -47.60 -15.15 35.15
CA THR A 274 -47.10 -15.67 36.42
C THR A 274 -48.09 -16.68 37.01
N LEU A 275 -48.09 -17.90 36.48
CA LEU A 275 -48.96 -19.01 36.88
C LEU A 275 -48.59 -19.66 38.22
N TRP A 276 -47.61 -19.12 38.96
CA TRP A 276 -47.15 -19.69 40.23
C TRP A 276 -48.29 -19.78 41.26
N LYS A 277 -49.21 -18.81 41.27
CA LYS A 277 -50.40 -18.84 42.12
C LYS A 277 -51.31 -20.03 41.78
N LEU A 278 -51.43 -20.34 40.49
CA LEU A 278 -52.22 -21.46 40.00
C LEU A 278 -51.57 -22.80 40.37
N CYS A 279 -50.25 -22.92 40.21
CA CYS A 279 -49.50 -24.11 40.65
C CYS A 279 -49.61 -24.36 42.16
N LEU A 280 -49.58 -23.29 42.97
CA LEU A 280 -49.68 -23.40 44.43
C LEU A 280 -51.07 -23.91 44.86
N ILE A 281 -52.13 -23.37 44.26
CA ILE A 281 -53.51 -23.85 44.50
C ILE A 281 -53.67 -25.31 44.09
N LEU A 282 -53.16 -25.69 42.90
CA LEU A 282 -53.31 -27.04 42.37
C LEU A 282 -52.54 -28.07 43.20
N SER A 283 -51.36 -27.71 43.71
CA SER A 283 -50.58 -28.54 44.64
C SER A 283 -51.34 -28.78 45.96
N LEU A 284 -52.00 -27.75 46.51
CA LEU A 284 -52.80 -27.90 47.73
C LEU A 284 -54.00 -28.85 47.52
N ILE A 285 -54.65 -28.77 46.35
CA ILE A 285 -55.76 -29.67 45.98
C ILE A 285 -55.28 -31.11 45.87
N PHE A 286 -54.13 -31.37 45.23
CA PHE A 286 -53.59 -32.73 45.11
C PHE A 286 -53.22 -33.33 46.47
N ILE A 287 -52.64 -32.54 47.38
CA ILE A 287 -52.36 -33.00 48.75
C ILE A 287 -53.67 -33.37 49.48
N ALA A 288 -54.70 -32.52 49.38
CA ALA A 288 -55.99 -32.82 50.00
C ALA A 288 -56.65 -34.08 49.42
N ALA A 289 -56.56 -34.26 48.09
CA ALA A 289 -57.07 -35.44 47.40
C ALA A 289 -56.30 -36.71 47.79
N GLU A 290 -54.97 -36.63 47.93
CA GLU A 290 -54.12 -37.72 48.40
C GLU A 290 -54.51 -38.15 49.83
N ILE A 291 -54.69 -37.19 50.75
CA ILE A 291 -55.12 -37.48 52.12
C ILE A 291 -56.49 -38.18 52.13
N LEU A 292 -57.44 -37.72 51.31
CA LEU A 292 -58.75 -38.35 51.17
C LEU A 292 -58.65 -39.78 50.62
N LEU A 293 -57.84 -40.00 49.59
CA LEU A 293 -57.61 -41.34 49.02
C LEU A 293 -57.01 -42.28 50.05
N ILE A 294 -55.96 -41.88 50.77
CA ILE A 294 -55.34 -42.72 51.81
C ILE A 294 -56.37 -43.04 52.91
N ARG A 295 -57.17 -42.06 53.34
CA ARG A 295 -58.12 -42.24 54.43
C ARG A 295 -59.29 -43.16 54.09
N PHE A 296 -59.77 -43.15 52.85
CA PHE A 296 -60.97 -43.90 52.46
C PHE A 296 -60.68 -45.20 51.70
N PHE A 297 -59.54 -45.32 51.00
CA PHE A 297 -59.21 -46.50 50.20
C PHE A 297 -58.17 -47.44 50.83
N ASN A 298 -57.49 -47.04 51.90
CA ASN A 298 -56.53 -47.92 52.58
C ASN A 298 -57.23 -48.76 53.66
N ASN A 299 -57.91 -49.82 53.24
CA ASN A 299 -58.43 -50.86 54.12
C ASN A 299 -57.32 -51.93 54.31
N PRO A 300 -56.66 -52.03 55.48
CA PRO A 300 -55.79 -53.17 55.73
C PRO A 300 -56.66 -54.42 55.86
N LYS A 301 -56.55 -55.35 54.90
CA LYS A 301 -56.93 -56.75 55.14
C LYS A 301 -56.16 -57.20 56.39
N LYS A 302 -56.85 -57.34 57.52
CA LYS A 302 -56.36 -58.15 58.64
C LYS A 302 -56.41 -59.60 58.20
N THR A 303 -55.24 -60.16 58.00
CA THR A 303 -54.98 -61.60 57.96
C THR A 303 -55.53 -62.28 59.21
N ILE A 304 -56.34 -63.32 58.99
CA ILE A 304 -56.10 -64.65 59.53
C ILE A 304 -56.16 -65.60 58.33
#